data_AF-A0A9D9QHU3-F1
#
_entry.id   AF-A0A9D9QHU3-F1
#
_cell.length_a   1.000
_cell.length_b   1.000
_cell.length_c   1.000
_cell.angle_alpha   90.00
_cell.angle_beta   90.00
_cell.angle_gamma   90.00
#
_symmetry.space_group_name_H-M   'P 1'
#
loop_
_entity.id
_entity.type
_entity.pdbx_description
1 polymer ?
#
loop_
_entity_poly.entity_id
_entity_poly.type
_entity_poly.pdbx_seq_one_letter_code
_entity_poly.pdbx_strand_id
1 'polypeptide(L)'
;MKYLVILYAICGSCYLAFGQNYFADRELLWEISGNGLKQKSYVFGSLHSNDKRLFQLADSVYSAMINTNKLILETDVFGLFNDLDTRANLPTTLYDKNGRPYTSETDASKTFYGDEDGMPQFLDAYFQQFCFNAGKEFIPLESVKEQYDLLTDEFQVSDQRFIDDALNNFTHERLIDLYLKGDLIALDKFMKANMSMQEGLYDEVITKRNVRMTQKLDSILKSKTTFFCAVGAGHLGGSNGIINLLRSKGYKVRMVTWYHSEKASNDEVKVRSYKEYVYNDLNSGLVAKLGGKPIVLEESDGIKRIIYREFGQGNTYEISIVPIDSNITPEEIAAIYIATPPNTATRKLLLDDGRIIFEGLSNTYPEGLNYVQIQFSPTYFAVIKTYGGNKYMHSNRPNQFFLRVWFE
;
A
#
# COMPACT_ATOMS: atom_id res chain seq x y z
N MET A 1 9.39 47.11 -66.43
CA MET A 1 10.18 47.07 -65.16
C MET A 1 9.43 47.92 -64.15
N LYS A 2 8.95 47.49 -62.98
CA LYS A 2 9.07 46.29 -62.14
C LYS A 2 7.77 46.25 -61.33
N TYR A 3 7.04 45.14 -61.27
CA TYR A 3 5.95 44.97 -60.32
C TYR A 3 6.55 44.56 -58.97
N LEU A 4 6.28 45.34 -57.94
CA LEU A 4 6.69 45.08 -56.55
C LEU A 4 5.62 44.17 -55.92
N VAL A 5 5.95 42.89 -55.71
CA VAL A 5 5.10 41.95 -54.96
C VAL A 5 5.51 42.04 -53.49
N ILE A 6 4.60 42.57 -52.66
CA ILE A 6 4.74 42.54 -51.21
C ILE A 6 4.12 41.22 -50.72
N LEU A 7 4.97 40.29 -50.28
CA LEU A 7 4.55 39.07 -49.58
C LEU A 7 4.31 39.42 -48.10
N TYR A 8 3.06 39.40 -47.66
CA TYR A 8 2.73 39.36 -46.24
C TYR A 8 2.93 37.93 -45.73
N ALA A 9 3.97 37.72 -44.92
CA ALA A 9 4.13 36.49 -44.15
C ALA A 9 3.09 36.48 -43.00
N ILE A 10 2.06 35.66 -43.15
CA ILE A 10 1.11 35.35 -42.07
C ILE A 10 1.83 34.40 -41.11
N CYS A 11 2.41 34.93 -40.03
CA CYS A 11 2.81 34.13 -38.88
C CYS A 11 1.55 33.59 -38.20
N GLY A 12 1.12 32.39 -38.58
CA GLY A 12 0.14 31.62 -37.83
C GLY A 12 0.73 31.21 -36.49
N SER A 13 0.31 31.89 -35.43
CA SER A 13 0.52 31.45 -34.06
C SER A 13 -0.22 30.13 -33.83
N CYS A 14 0.49 29.01 -33.92
CA CYS A 14 0.01 27.73 -33.41
C CYS A 14 -0.11 27.82 -31.89
N TYR A 15 -1.30 28.12 -31.38
CA TYR A 15 -1.65 27.78 -30.01
C TYR A 15 -1.69 26.25 -29.94
N LEU A 16 -0.70 25.66 -29.28
CA LEU A 16 -0.78 24.28 -28.82
C LEU A 16 -1.91 24.23 -27.78
N ALA A 17 -3.09 23.83 -28.23
CA ALA A 17 -4.17 23.46 -27.32
C ALA A 17 -3.76 22.15 -26.64
N PHE A 18 -3.35 22.24 -25.38
CA PHE A 18 -3.15 21.08 -24.52
C PHE A 18 -4.51 20.39 -24.35
N GLY A 19 -4.65 19.17 -24.88
CA GLY A 19 -5.87 18.38 -24.81
C GLY A 19 -6.01 17.72 -23.44
N GLN A 20 -7.10 17.97 -22.73
CA GLN A 20 -7.43 17.28 -21.48
C GLN A 20 -8.34 16.09 -21.77
N ASN A 21 -8.04 14.93 -21.18
CA ASN A 21 -8.93 13.77 -21.24
C ASN A 21 -9.97 13.86 -20.12
N TYR A 22 -11.23 14.02 -20.51
CA TYR A 22 -12.37 14.22 -19.61
C TYR A 22 -13.23 12.97 -19.52
N PHE A 23 -13.48 12.48 -18.30
CA PHE A 23 -14.41 11.39 -18.02
C PHE A 23 -15.56 11.93 -17.17
N ALA A 24 -16.66 12.31 -17.83
CA ALA A 24 -17.82 12.95 -17.20
C ALA A 24 -18.45 12.11 -16.07
N ASP A 25 -18.35 10.79 -16.19
CA ASP A 25 -19.23 9.85 -15.48
C ASP A 25 -18.48 8.92 -14.49
N ARG A 26 -17.20 9.18 -14.19
CA ARG A 26 -16.47 8.37 -13.19
C ARG A 26 -16.79 8.83 -11.77
N GLU A 27 -17.72 8.13 -11.13
CA GLU A 27 -18.30 8.50 -9.84
C GLU A 27 -17.45 8.08 -8.62
N LEU A 28 -16.12 8.17 -8.69
CA LEU A 28 -15.24 7.67 -7.62
C LEU A 28 -14.79 8.74 -6.61
N LEU A 29 -14.89 10.03 -6.92
CA LEU A 29 -14.49 11.13 -6.02
C LEU A 29 -15.66 12.08 -5.75
N TRP A 30 -15.92 12.34 -4.48
CA TRP A 30 -17.04 13.15 -4.02
C TRP A 30 -16.58 14.24 -3.05
N GLU A 31 -17.01 15.47 -3.30
CA GLU A 31 -16.74 16.63 -2.45
C GLU A 31 -17.88 16.82 -1.46
N ILE A 32 -17.54 16.96 -0.18
CA ILE A 32 -18.45 17.29 0.92
C ILE A 32 -18.31 18.77 1.26
N SER A 33 -19.45 19.46 1.30
CA SER A 33 -19.56 20.87 1.70
C SER A 33 -20.91 21.15 2.39
N GLY A 34 -21.21 22.42 2.70
CA GLY A 34 -22.43 22.81 3.41
C GLY A 34 -22.28 22.76 4.93
N ASN A 35 -23.38 22.82 5.68
CA ASN A 35 -23.40 22.76 7.15
C ASN A 35 -22.37 23.69 7.86
N GLY A 36 -22.13 24.87 7.28
CA GLY A 36 -21.17 25.86 7.80
C GLY A 36 -19.71 25.40 7.76
N LEU A 37 -19.34 24.46 6.87
CA LEU A 37 -17.95 24.11 6.60
C LEU A 37 -17.30 25.22 5.76
N LYS A 38 -16.11 25.68 6.18
CA LYS A 38 -15.32 26.70 5.46
C LYS A 38 -14.41 26.10 4.39
N GLN A 39 -14.08 24.84 4.53
CA GLN A 39 -13.22 24.09 3.64
C GLN A 39 -13.90 22.77 3.30
N LYS A 40 -13.48 22.17 2.19
CA LYS A 40 -14.09 20.97 1.62
C LYS A 40 -13.39 19.72 2.16
N SER A 41 -14.17 18.68 2.38
CA SER A 41 -13.66 17.31 2.59
C SER A 41 -14.00 16.46 1.38
N TYR A 42 -13.34 15.32 1.24
CA TYR A 42 -13.54 14.43 0.10
C TYR A 42 -13.74 12.99 0.56
N VAL A 43 -14.59 12.26 -0.16
CA VAL A 43 -14.72 10.80 -0.05
C VAL A 43 -14.39 10.20 -1.40
N PHE A 44 -13.50 9.22 -1.40
CA PHE A 44 -13.02 8.50 -2.56
C PHE A 44 -13.39 7.02 -2.44
N GLY A 45 -13.80 6.42 -3.56
CA GLY A 45 -14.06 4.99 -3.67
C GLY A 45 -12.80 4.24 -4.02
N SER A 46 -12.21 3.49 -3.09
CA SER A 46 -11.10 2.58 -3.32
C SER A 46 -11.58 1.20 -3.79
N LEU A 47 -10.65 0.38 -4.26
CA LEU A 47 -10.85 -1.05 -4.49
C LEU A 47 -9.65 -1.78 -3.90
N HIS A 48 -9.91 -2.84 -3.12
CA HIS A 48 -8.89 -3.61 -2.42
C HIS A 48 -8.10 -4.51 -3.38
N SER A 49 -7.28 -3.88 -4.23
CA SER A 49 -6.44 -4.57 -5.20
C SER A 49 -5.18 -3.76 -5.45
N ASN A 50 -4.10 -4.45 -5.81
CA ASN A 50 -2.84 -3.86 -6.24
C ASN A 50 -2.72 -3.71 -7.76
N ASP A 51 -3.79 -3.95 -8.52
CA ASP A 51 -3.79 -3.78 -9.98
C ASP A 51 -3.40 -2.35 -10.37
N LYS A 52 -2.37 -2.23 -11.22
CA LYS A 52 -1.78 -0.96 -11.67
C LYS A 52 -2.79 0.01 -12.29
N ARG A 53 -3.86 -0.48 -12.91
CA ARG A 53 -4.91 0.34 -13.54
C ARG A 53 -5.63 1.22 -12.52
N LEU A 54 -5.76 0.77 -11.27
CA LEU A 54 -6.42 1.51 -10.19
C LEU A 54 -5.62 2.74 -9.74
N PHE A 55 -4.31 2.76 -9.98
CA PHE A 55 -3.40 3.82 -9.56
C PHE A 55 -3.28 4.95 -10.58
N GLN A 56 -4.06 4.89 -11.67
CA GLN A 56 -4.23 5.98 -12.64
C GLN A 56 -5.25 6.99 -12.10
N LEU A 57 -4.95 7.56 -10.93
CA LEU A 57 -5.80 8.51 -10.21
C LEU A 57 -5.88 9.83 -10.98
N ALA A 58 -7.07 10.44 -11.03
CA ALA A 58 -7.25 11.77 -11.63
C ALA A 58 -6.50 12.86 -10.85
N ASP A 59 -6.18 13.97 -11.53
CA ASP A 59 -5.54 15.15 -10.92
C ASP A 59 -6.33 15.68 -9.71
N SER A 60 -7.66 15.61 -9.77
CA SER A 60 -8.54 15.99 -8.67
C SER A 60 -8.35 15.15 -7.41
N VAL A 61 -7.97 13.87 -7.53
CA VAL A 61 -7.69 12.98 -6.40
C VAL A 61 -6.40 13.41 -5.72
N TYR A 62 -5.33 13.61 -6.50
CA TYR A 62 -4.06 14.13 -5.97
C TYR A 62 -4.24 15.49 -5.28
N SER A 63 -5.03 16.37 -5.87
CA SER A 63 -5.34 17.67 -5.26
C SER A 63 -6.12 17.55 -3.95
N ALA A 64 -7.07 16.63 -3.87
CA ALA A 64 -7.81 16.36 -2.63
C ALA A 64 -6.91 15.76 -1.53
N MET A 65 -5.96 14.90 -1.89
CA MET A 65 -4.96 14.34 -0.96
C MET A 65 -3.99 15.42 -0.43
N ILE A 66 -3.55 16.34 -1.28
CA ILE A 66 -2.63 17.42 -0.88
C ILE A 66 -3.33 18.46 -0.01
N ASN A 67 -4.52 18.91 -0.41
CA ASN A 67 -5.22 20.05 0.19
C ASN A 67 -5.98 19.74 1.49
N THR A 68 -5.87 18.52 2.02
CA THR A 68 -6.49 18.11 3.28
C THR A 68 -5.43 17.67 4.27
N ASN A 69 -5.63 17.95 5.56
CA ASN A 69 -4.60 17.67 6.59
C ASN A 69 -4.70 16.26 7.19
N LYS A 70 -5.82 15.57 6.95
CA LYS A 70 -6.11 14.25 7.50
C LYS A 70 -6.45 13.27 6.41
N LEU A 71 -5.94 12.05 6.55
CA LEU A 71 -6.38 10.90 5.78
C LEU A 71 -7.31 10.05 6.65
N ILE A 72 -8.43 9.64 6.08
CA ILE A 72 -9.36 8.69 6.69
C ILE A 72 -9.44 7.44 5.82
N LEU A 73 -9.34 6.27 6.44
CA LEU A 73 -9.63 4.98 5.80
C LEU A 73 -10.65 4.20 6.62
N GLU A 74 -11.15 3.09 6.07
CA GLU A 74 -12.05 2.18 6.81
C GLU A 74 -11.43 1.68 8.11
N THR A 75 -10.19 1.21 8.06
CA THR A 75 -9.44 0.72 9.23
C THR A 75 -7.97 1.14 9.15
N ASP A 76 -7.20 0.84 10.19
CA ASP A 76 -5.74 0.82 10.11
C ASP A 76 -5.27 -0.42 9.35
N VAL A 77 -4.91 -0.25 8.08
CA VAL A 77 -4.50 -1.33 7.19
C VAL A 77 -3.21 -1.98 7.68
N PHE A 78 -2.22 -1.19 8.10
CA PHE A 78 -0.96 -1.75 8.61
C PHE A 78 -1.19 -2.50 9.93
N GLY A 79 -2.07 -2.00 10.80
CA GLY A 79 -2.44 -2.66 12.05
C GLY A 79 -3.22 -3.96 11.86
N LEU A 80 -4.03 -4.08 10.81
CA LEU A 80 -4.81 -5.29 10.51
C LEU A 80 -3.91 -6.48 10.14
N PHE A 81 -2.75 -6.23 9.54
CA PHE A 81 -1.86 -7.26 9.00
C PHE A 81 -0.55 -7.39 9.76
N ASN A 82 -0.52 -7.03 11.05
CA ASN A 82 0.69 -7.15 11.88
C ASN A 82 1.30 -8.55 11.81
N ASP A 83 0.47 -9.60 11.89
CA ASP A 83 0.93 -10.99 11.97
C ASP A 83 0.68 -11.80 10.68
N LEU A 84 -0.04 -11.23 9.71
CA LEU A 84 -0.50 -11.96 8.53
C LEU A 84 0.44 -11.84 7.32
N ASP A 85 0.90 -12.99 6.81
CA ASP A 85 1.59 -13.06 5.53
C ASP A 85 0.57 -12.99 4.39
N THR A 86 0.72 -12.01 3.50
CA THR A 86 -0.21 -11.79 2.39
C THR A 86 0.11 -12.65 1.18
N ARG A 87 1.25 -13.35 1.17
CA ARG A 87 1.60 -14.28 0.09
C ARG A 87 0.68 -15.48 0.15
N ALA A 88 0.01 -15.77 -0.96
CA ALA A 88 -0.85 -16.95 -1.07
C ALA A 88 -0.03 -18.25 -1.14
N ASN A 89 1.21 -18.18 -1.68
CA ASN A 89 2.12 -19.31 -1.80
C ASN A 89 3.57 -18.86 -1.59
N LEU A 90 4.40 -19.74 -1.04
CA LEU A 90 5.84 -19.53 -0.94
C LEU A 90 6.53 -19.83 -2.28
N PRO A 91 7.56 -19.06 -2.68
CA PRO A 91 8.27 -19.32 -3.92
C PRO A 91 9.08 -20.62 -3.84
N THR A 92 9.08 -21.39 -4.92
CA THR A 92 9.98 -22.54 -5.07
C THR A 92 11.34 -22.05 -5.53
N THR A 93 12.40 -22.35 -4.77
CA THR A 93 13.77 -21.93 -5.06
C THR A 93 14.69 -23.13 -5.25
N LEU A 94 15.46 -23.11 -6.32
CA LEU A 94 16.53 -24.07 -6.64
C LEU A 94 17.90 -23.44 -6.41
N TYR A 95 18.94 -24.26 -6.38
CA TYR A 95 20.32 -23.81 -6.14
C TYR A 95 21.27 -24.31 -7.22
N ASP A 96 22.13 -23.42 -7.73
CA ASP A 96 23.18 -23.83 -8.64
C ASP A 96 24.32 -24.55 -7.89
N LYS A 97 25.32 -25.06 -8.62
CA LYS A 97 26.47 -25.75 -8.02
C LYS A 97 27.31 -24.90 -7.04
N ASN A 98 27.11 -23.58 -7.04
CA ASN A 98 27.78 -22.63 -6.17
C ASN A 98 26.85 -22.13 -5.05
N GLY A 99 25.66 -22.71 -4.89
CA GLY A 99 24.67 -22.30 -3.90
C GLY A 99 23.93 -21.02 -4.22
N ARG A 100 23.96 -20.53 -5.47
CA ARG A 100 23.21 -19.33 -5.87
C ARG A 100 21.75 -19.71 -6.10
N PRO A 101 20.79 -18.99 -5.50
CA PRO A 101 19.37 -19.25 -5.69
C PRO A 101 18.95 -18.89 -7.12
N TYR A 102 18.10 -19.73 -7.71
CA TYR A 102 17.40 -19.45 -8.96
C TYR A 102 16.05 -20.16 -8.97
N THR A 103 15.21 -19.82 -9.94
CA THR A 103 13.91 -20.46 -10.15
C THR A 103 13.76 -20.86 -11.62
N SER A 104 13.02 -21.93 -11.88
CA SER A 104 12.49 -22.24 -13.21
C SER A 104 11.14 -21.57 -13.47
N GLU A 105 10.48 -21.07 -12.42
CA GLU A 105 9.17 -20.43 -12.50
C GLU A 105 9.30 -18.98 -12.96
N THR A 106 8.55 -18.61 -13.99
CA THR A 106 8.48 -17.22 -14.48
C THR A 106 7.29 -16.44 -13.91
N ASP A 107 6.34 -17.16 -13.32
CA ASP A 107 5.07 -16.60 -12.87
C ASP A 107 5.27 -15.75 -11.60
N ALA A 108 4.46 -14.69 -11.51
CA ALA A 108 4.36 -13.90 -10.30
C ALA A 108 3.67 -14.70 -9.20
N SER A 109 4.21 -14.65 -7.98
CA SER A 109 3.48 -15.13 -6.81
C SER A 109 2.23 -14.28 -6.58
N LYS A 110 1.16 -14.96 -6.16
CA LYS A 110 -0.11 -14.32 -5.83
C LYS A 110 -0.11 -13.82 -4.39
N THR A 111 -0.87 -12.76 -4.15
CA THR A 111 -1.18 -12.23 -2.84
C THR A 111 -2.69 -12.12 -2.65
N PHE A 112 -3.13 -11.79 -1.44
CA PHE A 112 -4.56 -11.58 -1.17
C PHE A 112 -5.15 -10.39 -1.95
N TYR A 113 -4.29 -9.50 -2.46
CA TYR A 113 -4.68 -8.28 -3.15
C TYR A 113 -4.28 -8.24 -4.64
N GLY A 114 -3.75 -9.35 -5.17
CA GLY A 114 -3.35 -9.49 -6.56
C GLY A 114 -2.08 -10.32 -6.71
N ASP A 115 -1.00 -9.74 -7.23
CA ASP A 115 0.25 -10.45 -7.49
C ASP A 115 1.50 -9.53 -7.49
N GLU A 116 2.69 -10.13 -7.65
CA GLU A 116 3.95 -9.39 -7.73
C GLU A 116 4.07 -8.44 -8.94
N ASP A 117 3.26 -8.61 -9.99
CA ASP A 117 3.25 -7.73 -11.15
C ASP A 117 2.41 -6.46 -10.93
N GLY A 118 1.58 -6.43 -9.89
CA GLY A 118 0.87 -5.23 -9.46
C GLY A 118 1.76 -4.20 -8.75
N MET A 119 1.11 -3.30 -8.02
CA MET A 119 1.76 -2.27 -7.20
C MET A 119 2.25 -2.83 -5.86
N PRO A 120 3.32 -2.25 -5.25
CA PRO A 120 3.84 -2.68 -3.95
C PRO A 120 2.78 -2.73 -2.85
N GLN A 121 1.91 -1.72 -2.82
CA GLN A 121 0.73 -1.69 -1.96
C GLN A 121 -0.53 -1.83 -2.81
N PHE A 122 -1.57 -2.41 -2.24
CA PHE A 122 -2.93 -2.20 -2.73
C PHE A 122 -3.41 -0.79 -2.40
N LEU A 123 -4.50 -0.35 -3.04
CA LEU A 123 -4.84 1.07 -3.10
C LEU A 123 -5.05 1.74 -1.72
N ASP A 124 -5.69 1.06 -0.77
CA ASP A 124 -5.91 1.59 0.58
C ASP A 124 -4.60 1.73 1.37
N ALA A 125 -3.75 0.70 1.35
CA ALA A 125 -2.41 0.74 1.95
C ALA A 125 -1.54 1.83 1.32
N TYR A 126 -1.67 2.08 0.01
CA TYR A 126 -0.98 3.18 -0.67
C TYR A 126 -1.39 4.54 -0.10
N PHE A 127 -2.69 4.78 0.12
CA PHE A 127 -3.15 6.03 0.75
C PHE A 127 -2.60 6.17 2.16
N GLN A 128 -2.64 5.12 2.99
CA GLN A 128 -2.12 5.18 4.36
C GLN A 128 -0.60 5.40 4.39
N GLN A 129 0.15 4.75 3.49
CA GLN A 129 1.59 4.96 3.32
C GLN A 129 1.88 6.41 2.95
N PHE A 130 1.15 6.98 1.98
CA PHE A 130 1.26 8.39 1.64
C PHE A 130 0.98 9.28 2.87
N CYS A 131 -0.07 8.99 3.65
CA CYS A 131 -0.42 9.78 4.84
C CYS A 131 0.75 9.87 5.81
N PHE A 132 1.36 8.74 6.16
CA PHE A 132 2.50 8.72 7.08
C PHE A 132 3.74 9.39 6.49
N ASN A 133 4.06 9.12 5.22
CA ASN A 133 5.23 9.72 4.57
C ASN A 133 5.09 11.25 4.39
N ALA A 134 3.86 11.74 4.23
CA ALA A 134 3.55 13.16 4.14
C ALA A 134 3.34 13.84 5.51
N GLY A 135 3.48 13.12 6.63
CA GLY A 135 3.29 13.65 7.98
C GLY A 135 1.84 14.10 8.27
N LYS A 136 0.86 13.51 7.59
CA LYS A 136 -0.57 13.79 7.81
C LYS A 136 -1.13 12.97 8.97
N GLU A 137 -2.19 13.47 9.58
CA GLU A 137 -2.90 12.74 10.63
C GLU A 137 -3.78 11.64 10.02
N PHE A 138 -3.63 10.42 10.51
CA PHE A 138 -4.43 9.27 10.09
C PHE A 138 -5.57 9.00 11.08
N ILE A 139 -6.79 8.79 10.58
CA ILE A 139 -7.95 8.43 11.39
C ILE A 139 -8.66 7.22 10.75
N PRO A 140 -8.70 6.05 11.37
CA PRO A 140 -9.50 4.92 10.88
C PRO A 140 -10.97 5.14 11.23
N LEU A 141 -11.91 4.69 10.40
CA LEU A 141 -13.36 4.77 10.67
C LEU A 141 -13.83 3.68 11.63
N GLU A 142 -13.23 2.50 11.52
CA GLU A 142 -13.48 1.30 12.29
C GLU A 142 -12.17 0.87 12.95
N SER A 143 -12.24 0.11 14.04
CA SER A 143 -11.06 -0.50 14.65
C SER A 143 -10.64 -1.75 13.87
N VAL A 144 -9.35 -2.12 14.02
CA VAL A 144 -8.82 -3.38 13.47
C VAL A 144 -9.65 -4.57 13.96
N LYS A 145 -10.00 -4.59 15.25
CA LYS A 145 -10.81 -5.66 15.85
C LYS A 145 -12.18 -5.77 15.19
N GLU A 146 -12.90 -4.66 15.03
CA GLU A 146 -14.23 -4.67 14.40
C GLU A 146 -14.19 -5.22 12.97
N GLN A 147 -13.14 -4.89 12.20
CA GLN A 147 -13.01 -5.41 10.85
C GLN A 147 -12.57 -6.89 10.82
N TYR A 148 -11.69 -7.30 11.75
CA TYR A 148 -11.26 -8.68 11.91
C TYR A 148 -12.42 -9.61 12.32
N ASP A 149 -13.18 -9.24 13.35
CA ASP A 149 -14.31 -10.04 13.86
C ASP A 149 -15.36 -10.30 12.75
N LEU A 150 -15.57 -9.33 11.85
CA LEU A 150 -16.48 -9.48 10.71
C LEU A 150 -15.99 -10.52 9.69
N LEU A 151 -14.67 -10.66 9.54
CA LEU A 151 -14.06 -11.65 8.65
C LEU A 151 -14.11 -13.05 9.27
N THR A 152 -13.88 -13.16 10.58
CA THR A 152 -13.64 -14.46 11.23
C THR A 152 -14.85 -15.09 11.93
N ASP A 153 -15.70 -14.33 12.61
CA ASP A 153 -16.57 -14.88 13.66
C ASP A 153 -18.04 -15.03 13.24
N GLU A 154 -18.60 -14.12 12.43
CA GLU A 154 -20.06 -14.04 12.22
C GLU A 154 -20.52 -14.58 10.85
N PHE A 155 -19.71 -14.43 9.80
CA PHE A 155 -20.02 -14.93 8.44
C PHE A 155 -19.12 -16.09 8.01
N GLN A 156 -18.13 -16.45 8.84
CA GLN A 156 -17.03 -17.36 8.50
C GLN A 156 -16.48 -17.05 7.10
N VAL A 157 -16.19 -15.80 6.75
CA VAL A 157 -15.50 -15.54 5.48
C VAL A 157 -14.05 -15.96 5.68
N SER A 158 -13.80 -17.28 5.66
CA SER A 158 -12.46 -17.82 5.80
C SER A 158 -11.55 -17.10 4.81
N ASP A 159 -10.32 -16.77 5.20
CA ASP A 159 -9.32 -16.18 4.30
C ASP A 159 -9.29 -16.95 2.97
N GLN A 160 -9.40 -18.28 3.04
CA GLN A 160 -9.51 -19.19 1.90
C GLN A 160 -10.68 -18.90 0.94
N ARG A 161 -11.86 -18.47 1.42
CA ARG A 161 -13.04 -18.18 0.58
C ARG A 161 -12.95 -16.81 -0.06
N PHE A 162 -12.41 -15.81 0.64
CA PHE A 162 -12.09 -14.53 0.02
C PHE A 162 -10.99 -14.69 -1.02
N ILE A 163 -9.99 -15.53 -0.71
CA ILE A 163 -8.96 -15.97 -1.65
C ILE A 163 -9.59 -16.74 -2.82
N ASP A 164 -10.50 -17.68 -2.62
CA ASP A 164 -11.13 -18.46 -3.69
C ASP A 164 -12.04 -17.61 -4.59
N ASP A 165 -12.80 -16.66 -4.02
CA ASP A 165 -13.63 -15.71 -4.77
C ASP A 165 -12.79 -14.62 -5.46
N ALA A 166 -11.67 -14.19 -4.87
CA ALA A 166 -10.67 -13.34 -5.52
C ALA A 166 -9.87 -14.09 -6.59
N LEU A 167 -9.70 -15.41 -6.45
CA LEU A 167 -9.07 -16.32 -7.42
C LEU A 167 -10.02 -16.73 -8.55
N ASN A 168 -11.33 -16.48 -8.42
CA ASN A 168 -12.22 -16.50 -9.56
C ASN A 168 -11.91 -15.28 -10.43
N ASN A 169 -10.86 -15.40 -11.25
CA ASN A 169 -10.31 -14.34 -12.09
C ASN A 169 -11.41 -13.59 -12.89
N PHE A 170 -12.50 -14.27 -13.26
CA PHE A 170 -13.60 -13.65 -13.98
C PHE A 170 -14.41 -12.66 -13.14
N THR A 171 -14.80 -13.03 -11.92
CA THR A 171 -15.55 -12.12 -11.02
C THR A 171 -14.67 -10.96 -10.57
N HIS A 172 -13.38 -11.22 -10.32
CA HIS A 172 -12.39 -10.19 -9.98
C HIS A 172 -12.17 -9.19 -11.12
N GLU A 173 -11.88 -9.65 -12.34
CA GLU A 173 -11.70 -8.76 -13.49
C GLU A 173 -12.99 -7.98 -13.80
N ARG A 174 -14.16 -8.59 -13.63
CA ARG A 174 -15.43 -7.88 -13.81
C ARG A 174 -15.60 -6.76 -12.78
N LEU A 175 -15.23 -7.00 -11.53
CA LEU A 175 -15.25 -5.98 -10.48
C LEU A 175 -14.30 -4.83 -10.82
N ILE A 176 -13.08 -5.12 -11.30
CA ILE A 176 -12.11 -4.11 -11.75
C ILE A 176 -12.68 -3.31 -12.94
N ASP A 177 -13.27 -3.96 -13.94
CA ASP A 177 -13.88 -3.27 -15.10
C ASP A 177 -14.99 -2.29 -14.67
N LEU A 178 -15.88 -2.72 -13.78
CA LEU A 178 -16.93 -1.85 -13.23
C LEU A 178 -16.33 -0.69 -12.43
N TYR A 179 -15.30 -0.95 -11.62
CA TYR A 179 -14.59 0.07 -10.87
C TYR A 179 -13.90 1.10 -11.77
N LEU A 180 -13.18 0.67 -12.80
CA LEU A 180 -12.49 1.56 -13.73
C LEU A 180 -13.45 2.42 -14.56
N LYS A 181 -14.69 1.96 -14.77
CA LYS A 181 -15.77 2.76 -15.35
C LYS A 181 -16.35 3.79 -14.37
N GLY A 182 -16.17 3.57 -13.06
CA GLY A 182 -16.69 4.43 -12.00
C GLY A 182 -18.22 4.40 -11.89
N ASP A 183 -18.88 3.33 -12.35
CA ASP A 183 -20.34 3.19 -12.28
C ASP A 183 -20.74 2.62 -10.91
N LEU A 184 -21.03 3.50 -9.95
CA LEU A 184 -21.38 3.09 -8.58
C LEU A 184 -22.72 2.33 -8.52
N ILE A 185 -23.63 2.55 -9.47
CA ILE A 185 -24.91 1.83 -9.51
C ILE A 185 -24.67 0.38 -9.94
N ALA A 186 -23.85 0.17 -10.97
CA ALA A 186 -23.49 -1.17 -11.41
C ALA A 186 -22.66 -1.90 -10.36
N LEU A 187 -21.74 -1.21 -9.67
CA LEU A 187 -20.99 -1.77 -8.54
C LEU A 187 -21.90 -2.19 -7.39
N ASP A 188 -22.82 -1.33 -6.93
CA ASP A 188 -23.79 -1.66 -5.87
C ASP A 188 -24.63 -2.89 -6.24
N LYS A 189 -25.15 -2.96 -7.47
CA LYS A 189 -25.90 -4.13 -7.97
C LYS A 189 -25.03 -5.39 -8.02
N PHE A 190 -23.80 -5.27 -8.48
CA PHE A 190 -22.85 -6.39 -8.54
C PHE A 190 -22.55 -6.92 -7.14
N MET A 191 -22.24 -6.03 -6.18
CA MET A 191 -21.97 -6.41 -4.79
C MET A 191 -23.18 -7.10 -4.15
N LYS A 192 -24.39 -6.54 -4.32
CA LYS A 192 -25.63 -7.18 -3.82
C LYS A 192 -25.85 -8.57 -4.38
N ALA A 193 -25.66 -8.75 -5.69
CA ALA A 193 -25.87 -10.04 -6.33
C ALA A 193 -24.87 -11.09 -5.84
N ASN A 194 -23.57 -10.74 -5.74
CA ASN A 194 -22.55 -11.68 -5.27
C ASN A 194 -22.70 -12.00 -3.77
N MET A 195 -23.15 -11.05 -2.95
CA MET A 195 -23.37 -11.27 -1.52
C MET A 195 -24.73 -11.89 -1.19
N SER A 196 -25.66 -11.98 -2.15
CA SER A 196 -27.00 -12.56 -1.90
C SER A 196 -26.98 -14.08 -1.64
N MET A 197 -25.85 -14.74 -1.88
CA MET A 197 -25.68 -16.16 -1.55
C MET A 197 -25.77 -16.45 -0.05
N GLN A 198 -25.44 -15.46 0.78
CA GLN A 198 -25.52 -15.56 2.23
C GLN A 198 -26.49 -14.50 2.75
N GLU A 199 -27.59 -14.97 3.34
CA GLU A 199 -28.62 -14.08 3.90
C GLU A 199 -28.00 -13.12 4.92
N GLY A 200 -28.32 -11.83 4.81
CA GLY A 200 -27.82 -10.78 5.69
C GLY A 200 -26.39 -10.28 5.41
N LEU A 201 -25.58 -10.98 4.60
CA LEU A 201 -24.18 -10.62 4.39
C LEU A 201 -23.99 -9.19 3.86
N TYR A 202 -24.79 -8.78 2.87
CA TYR A 202 -24.72 -7.42 2.34
C TYR A 202 -25.03 -6.35 3.41
N ASP A 203 -25.99 -6.62 4.29
CA ASP A 203 -26.35 -5.65 5.31
C ASP A 203 -25.26 -5.50 6.38
N GLU A 204 -24.53 -6.57 6.66
CA GLU A 204 -23.50 -6.60 7.71
C GLU A 204 -22.18 -6.02 7.20
N VAL A 205 -21.78 -6.39 5.98
CA VAL A 205 -20.53 -5.94 5.35
C VAL A 205 -20.66 -4.56 4.70
N ILE A 206 -21.86 -4.12 4.30
CA ILE A 206 -22.07 -2.81 3.66
C ILE A 206 -23.02 -1.92 4.47
N THR A 207 -24.30 -2.28 4.61
CA THR A 207 -25.34 -1.35 5.11
C THR A 207 -25.06 -0.83 6.52
N LYS A 208 -24.81 -1.71 7.50
CA LYS A 208 -24.56 -1.32 8.89
C LYS A 208 -23.24 -0.59 9.05
N ARG A 209 -22.21 -1.01 8.32
CA ARG A 209 -20.90 -0.33 8.27
C ARG A 209 -21.05 1.09 7.73
N ASN A 210 -21.80 1.30 6.66
CA ASN A 210 -22.07 2.63 6.11
C ASN A 210 -22.69 3.56 7.14
N VAL A 211 -23.63 3.07 7.97
CA VAL A 211 -24.24 3.87 9.04
C VAL A 211 -23.19 4.29 10.08
N ARG A 212 -22.40 3.36 10.60
CA ARG A 212 -21.35 3.64 11.60
C ARG A 212 -20.27 4.58 11.05
N MET A 213 -19.75 4.27 9.86
CA MET A 213 -18.77 5.10 9.17
C MET A 213 -19.30 6.52 8.94
N THR A 214 -20.55 6.66 8.46
CA THR A 214 -21.15 7.98 8.22
C THR A 214 -21.37 8.76 9.52
N GLN A 215 -21.72 8.09 10.63
CA GLN A 215 -21.82 8.75 11.94
C GLN A 215 -20.47 9.32 12.38
N LYS A 216 -19.37 8.59 12.19
CA LYS A 216 -18.02 9.07 12.52
C LYS A 216 -17.57 10.20 11.60
N LEU A 217 -17.81 10.09 10.29
CA LEU A 217 -17.56 11.18 9.33
C LEU A 217 -18.34 12.44 9.71
N ASP A 218 -19.62 12.34 10.08
CA ASP A 218 -20.44 13.46 10.55
C ASP A 218 -19.86 14.13 11.81
N SER A 219 -19.41 13.34 12.79
CA SER A 219 -18.74 13.87 13.98
C SER A 219 -17.45 14.64 13.65
N ILE A 220 -16.65 14.12 12.72
CA ILE A 220 -15.42 14.79 12.26
C ILE A 220 -15.77 16.09 11.51
N LEU A 221 -16.75 16.07 10.61
CA LEU A 221 -17.21 17.26 9.88
C LEU A 221 -17.75 18.35 10.82
N LYS A 222 -18.48 17.97 11.88
CA LYS A 222 -18.98 18.91 12.90
C LYS A 222 -17.86 19.61 13.66
N SER A 223 -16.72 18.95 13.87
CA SER A 223 -15.51 19.57 14.43
C SER A 223 -14.82 20.58 13.50
N LYS A 224 -15.34 20.77 12.28
CA LYS A 224 -14.78 21.63 11.22
C LYS A 224 -13.41 21.17 10.71
N THR A 225 -13.11 19.89 10.94
CA THR A 225 -11.92 19.23 10.43
C THR A 225 -12.14 18.78 8.99
N THR A 226 -11.18 19.10 8.11
CA THR A 226 -11.15 18.64 6.71
C THR A 226 -10.36 17.36 6.54
N PHE A 227 -10.78 16.50 5.62
CA PHE A 227 -10.11 15.24 5.35
C PHE A 227 -10.25 14.81 3.90
N PHE A 228 -9.33 13.94 3.48
CA PHE A 228 -9.53 13.01 2.37
C PHE A 228 -9.83 11.64 2.96
N CYS A 229 -11.00 11.10 2.65
CA CYS A 229 -11.45 9.78 3.09
C CYS A 229 -11.42 8.83 1.90
N ALA A 230 -10.84 7.65 2.04
CA ALA A 230 -11.02 6.57 1.08
C ALA A 230 -11.69 5.36 1.76
N VAL A 231 -12.73 4.86 1.12
CA VAL A 231 -13.49 3.66 1.51
C VAL A 231 -13.75 2.85 0.25
N GLY A 232 -13.93 1.55 0.36
CA GLY A 232 -14.29 0.68 -0.75
C GLY A 232 -15.48 1.26 -1.54
N ALA A 233 -15.38 1.28 -2.86
CA ALA A 233 -16.37 1.90 -3.73
C ALA A 233 -17.79 1.33 -3.53
N GLY A 234 -17.89 0.07 -3.11
CA GLY A 234 -19.16 -0.56 -2.73
C GLY A 234 -19.91 0.14 -1.59
N HIS A 235 -19.22 0.93 -0.75
CA HIS A 235 -19.82 1.69 0.35
C HIS A 235 -20.47 3.02 -0.11
N LEU A 236 -20.18 3.49 -1.32
CA LEU A 236 -20.58 4.82 -1.76
C LEU A 236 -22.00 4.87 -2.32
N GLY A 237 -22.35 3.90 -3.16
CA GLY A 237 -23.59 3.86 -3.94
C GLY A 237 -24.82 3.37 -3.18
N GLY A 238 -25.99 3.47 -3.83
CA GLY A 238 -27.26 2.97 -3.29
C GLY A 238 -27.90 3.88 -2.23
N SER A 239 -29.14 3.57 -1.83
CA SER A 239 -29.92 4.38 -0.86
C SER A 239 -29.26 4.46 0.52
N ASN A 240 -28.56 3.40 0.93
CA ASN A 240 -27.81 3.32 2.18
C ASN A 240 -26.31 3.58 2.01
N GLY A 241 -25.89 4.08 0.85
CA GLY A 241 -24.50 4.47 0.59
C GLY A 241 -24.10 5.71 1.37
N ILE A 242 -22.81 5.84 1.70
CA ILE A 242 -22.26 6.96 2.48
C ILE A 242 -22.63 8.32 1.85
N ILE A 243 -22.66 8.41 0.51
CA ILE A 243 -23.05 9.64 -0.19
C ILE A 243 -24.46 10.07 0.22
N ASN A 244 -25.42 9.16 0.18
CA ASN A 244 -26.82 9.46 0.48
C ASN A 244 -27.06 9.65 1.97
N LEU A 245 -26.34 8.92 2.83
CA LEU A 245 -26.37 9.11 4.28
C LEU A 245 -25.77 10.47 4.71
N LEU A 246 -24.73 10.97 4.04
CA LEU A 246 -24.22 12.31 4.28
C LEU A 246 -25.20 13.39 3.79
N ARG A 247 -25.84 13.18 2.63
CA ARG A 247 -26.88 14.09 2.13
C ARG A 247 -28.07 14.18 3.08
N SER A 248 -28.53 13.06 3.65
CA SER A 248 -29.64 13.05 4.60
C SER A 248 -29.31 13.78 5.92
N LYS A 249 -28.01 13.89 6.26
CA LYS A 249 -27.50 14.73 7.35
C LYS A 249 -27.35 16.23 6.99
N GLY A 250 -27.78 16.64 5.80
CA GLY A 250 -27.78 18.04 5.37
C GLY A 250 -26.50 18.52 4.68
N TYR A 251 -25.52 17.63 4.47
CA TYR A 251 -24.32 17.99 3.71
C TYR A 251 -24.62 18.05 2.21
N LYS A 252 -23.95 18.98 1.50
CA LYS A 252 -23.90 18.98 0.05
C LYS A 252 -22.80 18.03 -0.39
N VAL A 253 -23.17 16.94 -1.04
CA VAL A 253 -22.23 15.93 -1.57
C VAL A 253 -22.37 15.88 -3.08
N ARG A 254 -21.35 16.38 -3.78
CA ARG A 254 -21.33 16.45 -5.25
C ARG A 254 -20.18 15.65 -5.83
N MET A 255 -20.38 15.11 -7.02
CA MET A 255 -19.31 14.44 -7.75
C MET A 255 -18.22 15.45 -8.13
N VAL A 256 -16.98 15.01 -8.06
CA VAL A 256 -15.82 15.74 -8.56
C VAL A 256 -15.44 15.16 -9.91
N THR A 257 -15.28 16.04 -10.89
CA THR A 257 -14.88 15.66 -12.25
C THR A 257 -13.60 14.85 -12.27
N TRP A 258 -13.62 13.75 -13.02
CA TRP A 258 -12.45 12.92 -13.27
C TRP A 258 -11.73 13.37 -14.54
N TYR A 259 -10.58 14.03 -14.38
CA TYR A 259 -9.78 14.49 -15.51
C TYR A 259 -8.30 14.20 -15.31
N HIS A 260 -7.61 14.07 -16.44
CA HIS A 260 -6.16 13.90 -16.52
C HIS A 260 -5.57 14.98 -17.39
N SER A 261 -4.61 15.72 -16.85
CA SER A 261 -3.75 16.62 -17.63
C SER A 261 -2.80 15.81 -18.50
N GLU A 262 -2.35 16.37 -19.63
CA GLU A 262 -1.36 15.70 -20.50
C GLU A 262 -0.03 15.42 -19.79
N LYS A 263 0.31 16.26 -18.81
CA LYS A 263 1.48 16.14 -17.95
C LYS A 263 1.02 15.99 -16.52
N ALA A 264 1.80 15.25 -15.73
CA ALA A 264 1.56 15.10 -14.30
C ALA A 264 1.39 16.46 -13.63
N SER A 265 0.30 16.62 -12.87
CA SER A 265 0.05 17.85 -12.11
C SER A 265 1.10 18.04 -11.01
N ASN A 266 1.25 19.27 -10.53
CA ASN A 266 2.15 19.55 -9.39
C ASN A 266 1.75 18.75 -8.15
N ASP A 267 0.45 18.58 -7.91
CA ASP A 267 -0.06 17.78 -6.79
C ASP A 267 0.27 16.29 -7.00
N GLU A 268 0.15 15.75 -8.21
CA GLU A 268 0.60 14.39 -8.52
C GLU A 268 2.09 14.20 -8.26
N VAL A 269 2.94 15.08 -8.82
CA VAL A 269 4.39 15.02 -8.63
C VAL A 269 4.74 15.08 -7.14
N LYS A 270 4.06 15.95 -6.39
CA LYS A 270 4.24 16.08 -4.95
C LYS A 270 3.82 14.80 -4.20
N VAL A 271 2.64 14.24 -4.48
CA VAL A 271 2.19 12.97 -3.88
C VAL A 271 3.19 11.85 -4.17
N ARG A 272 3.62 11.70 -5.43
CA ARG A 272 4.59 10.68 -5.84
C ARG A 272 5.98 10.86 -5.25
N SER A 273 6.32 12.05 -4.75
CA SER A 273 7.60 12.29 -4.07
C SER A 273 7.66 11.69 -2.66
N TYR A 274 6.52 11.47 -1.99
CA TYR A 274 6.42 10.88 -0.65
C TYR A 274 6.53 9.34 -0.68
N LYS A 275 7.59 8.81 -1.27
CA LYS A 275 7.81 7.39 -1.50
C LYS A 275 8.76 6.70 -0.51
N GLU A 276 9.30 7.46 0.44
CA GLU A 276 10.31 6.97 1.39
C GLU A 276 9.98 7.44 2.80
N TYR A 277 10.17 6.54 3.76
CA TYR A 277 10.14 6.80 5.19
C TYR A 277 11.52 6.51 5.76
N VAL A 278 12.09 7.47 6.51
CA VAL A 278 13.39 7.29 7.17
C VAL A 278 13.15 6.96 8.63
N TYR A 279 13.48 5.74 9.02
CA TYR A 279 13.53 5.31 10.41
C TYR A 279 14.94 5.58 10.95
N ASN A 280 15.04 6.17 12.14
CA ASN A 280 16.30 6.44 12.83
C ASN A 280 16.15 6.00 14.30
N ASP A 281 16.98 5.05 14.73
CA ASP A 281 17.11 4.65 16.12
C ASP A 281 18.31 5.36 16.76
N LEU A 282 18.03 6.40 17.53
CA LEU A 282 19.06 7.26 18.14
C LEU A 282 19.94 6.53 19.17
N ASN A 283 19.50 5.39 19.71
CA ASN A 283 20.25 4.64 20.71
C ASN A 283 21.34 3.78 20.08
N SER A 284 21.00 3.09 18.99
CA SER A 284 21.94 2.22 18.28
C SER A 284 22.66 2.91 17.12
N GLY A 285 22.18 4.07 16.67
CA GLY A 285 22.66 4.75 15.47
C GLY A 285 22.16 4.11 14.17
N LEU A 286 21.22 3.15 14.24
CA LEU A 286 20.68 2.51 13.04
C LEU A 286 19.77 3.45 12.27
N VAL A 287 20.02 3.60 10.97
CA VAL A 287 19.14 4.26 10.02
C VAL A 287 18.65 3.27 8.97
N ALA A 288 17.35 3.31 8.67
CA ALA A 288 16.71 2.49 7.66
C ALA A 288 15.78 3.32 6.77
N LYS A 289 15.98 3.24 5.45
CA LYS A 289 15.10 3.86 4.45
C LYS A 289 14.09 2.85 3.92
N LEU A 290 12.84 3.00 4.31
CA LEU A 290 11.74 2.08 3.97
C LEU A 290 10.74 2.75 3.01
N GLY A 291 9.86 1.97 2.39
CA GLY A 291 8.81 2.52 1.53
C GLY A 291 7.77 3.33 2.32
N GLY A 292 7.48 2.91 3.54
CA GLY A 292 6.52 3.54 4.44
C GLY A 292 6.90 3.35 5.91
N LYS A 293 6.09 3.93 6.79
CA LYS A 293 6.30 3.84 8.24
C LYS A 293 6.27 2.36 8.69
N PRO A 294 7.33 1.86 9.35
CA PRO A 294 7.35 0.50 9.87
C PRO A 294 6.56 0.37 11.17
N ILE A 295 6.23 -0.87 11.50
CA ILE A 295 5.89 -1.31 12.84
C ILE A 295 7.20 -1.42 13.63
N VAL A 296 7.19 -0.98 14.88
CA VAL A 296 8.33 -1.08 15.79
C VAL A 296 7.87 -1.84 17.03
N LEU A 297 8.51 -2.97 17.31
CA LEU A 297 8.25 -3.82 18.46
C LEU A 297 9.48 -3.80 19.37
N GLU A 298 9.25 -3.62 20.67
CA GLU A 298 10.30 -3.71 21.69
C GLU A 298 10.10 -5.00 22.48
N GLU A 299 11.14 -5.84 22.52
CA GLU A 299 11.16 -7.11 23.23
C GLU A 299 11.83 -6.96 24.62
N SER A 300 11.58 -7.92 25.51
CA SER A 300 11.96 -7.82 26.93
C SER A 300 13.47 -7.78 27.22
N ASP A 301 14.28 -8.17 26.25
CA ASP A 301 15.75 -8.25 26.32
C ASP A 301 16.46 -7.03 25.69
N GLY A 302 15.70 -6.00 25.33
CA GLY A 302 16.23 -4.81 24.67
C GLY A 302 16.40 -4.96 23.16
N ILE A 303 15.94 -6.09 22.58
CA ILE A 303 15.82 -6.23 21.13
C ILE A 303 14.71 -5.33 20.62
N LYS A 304 14.99 -4.63 19.52
CA LYS A 304 14.01 -3.84 18.80
C LYS A 304 13.82 -4.38 17.39
N ARG A 305 12.59 -4.72 17.03
CA ARG A 305 12.24 -5.22 15.69
C ARG A 305 11.48 -4.16 14.91
N ILE A 306 11.95 -3.88 13.70
CA ILE A 306 11.39 -2.92 12.76
C ILE A 306 10.89 -3.70 11.55
N ILE A 307 9.59 -3.64 11.28
CA ILE A 307 8.95 -4.44 10.23
C ILE A 307 8.19 -3.53 9.28
N TYR A 308 8.49 -3.62 7.99
CA TYR A 308 7.73 -2.99 6.92
C TYR A 308 7.29 -4.02 5.89
N ARG A 309 6.05 -3.94 5.44
CA ARG A 309 5.43 -4.88 4.51
C ARG A 309 4.83 -4.16 3.31
N GLU A 310 5.05 -4.73 2.13
CA GLU A 310 4.40 -4.39 0.87
C GLU A 310 3.27 -5.40 0.64
N PHE A 311 2.04 -5.09 1.06
CA PHE A 311 0.93 -6.04 1.05
C PHE A 311 0.42 -6.39 -0.35
N GLY A 312 0.64 -5.51 -1.33
CA GLY A 312 0.26 -5.77 -2.72
C GLY A 312 1.14 -6.86 -3.33
N GLN A 313 2.46 -6.72 -3.21
CA GLN A 313 3.43 -7.67 -3.77
C GLN A 313 3.85 -8.79 -2.81
N GLY A 314 3.52 -8.69 -1.53
CA GLY A 314 3.83 -9.69 -0.50
C GLY A 314 5.29 -9.66 -0.03
N ASN A 315 5.98 -8.52 -0.12
CA ASN A 315 7.37 -8.41 0.33
C ASN A 315 7.44 -7.93 1.78
N THR A 316 8.34 -8.51 2.55
CA THR A 316 8.63 -8.13 3.94
C THR A 316 10.08 -7.70 4.10
N TYR A 317 10.26 -6.65 4.89
CA TYR A 317 11.52 -6.04 5.24
C TYR A 317 11.57 -5.95 6.77
N GLU A 318 12.48 -6.66 7.39
CA GLU A 318 12.59 -6.76 8.83
C GLU A 318 14.02 -6.42 9.28
N ILE A 319 14.14 -5.66 10.36
CA ILE A 319 15.42 -5.30 10.96
C ILE A 319 15.30 -5.52 12.46
N SER A 320 16.13 -6.39 13.02
CA SER A 320 16.25 -6.59 14.46
C SER A 320 17.54 -5.92 14.94
N ILE A 321 17.42 -4.94 15.82
CA ILE A 321 18.54 -4.29 16.51
C ILE A 321 18.76 -5.04 17.81
N VAL A 322 19.94 -5.62 17.98
CA VAL A 322 20.27 -6.50 19.11
C VAL A 322 21.53 -5.98 19.81
N PRO A 323 21.52 -5.81 21.15
CA PRO A 323 22.73 -5.48 21.91
C PRO A 323 23.82 -6.55 21.73
N ILE A 324 25.07 -6.13 21.61
CA ILE A 324 26.20 -7.08 21.51
C ILE A 324 26.46 -7.72 22.88
N ASP A 325 26.51 -9.05 22.90
CA ASP A 325 27.15 -9.81 23.98
C ASP A 325 28.61 -10.05 23.61
N SER A 326 29.54 -9.51 24.42
CA SER A 326 30.98 -9.64 24.19
C SER A 326 31.50 -11.08 24.27
N ASN A 327 30.69 -12.03 24.75
CA ASN A 327 31.03 -13.44 24.81
C ASN A 327 30.78 -14.19 23.50
N ILE A 328 30.10 -13.57 22.53
CA ILE A 328 29.75 -14.19 21.24
C ILE A 328 30.48 -13.45 20.13
N THR A 329 31.23 -14.21 19.31
CA THR A 329 31.95 -13.66 18.16
C THR A 329 31.00 -13.27 17.02
N PRO A 330 31.40 -12.34 16.14
CA PRO A 330 30.61 -12.01 14.94
C PRO A 330 30.29 -13.21 14.06
N GLU A 331 31.23 -14.17 13.95
CA GLU A 331 31.04 -15.43 13.22
C GLU A 331 29.97 -16.33 13.87
N GLU A 332 29.95 -16.42 15.21
CA GLU A 332 28.92 -17.17 15.95
C GLU A 332 27.55 -16.51 15.80
N ILE A 333 27.47 -15.17 15.88
CA ILE A 333 26.24 -14.41 15.60
C ILE A 333 25.75 -14.73 14.18
N ALA A 334 26.64 -14.71 13.19
CA ALA A 334 26.28 -15.03 11.82
C ALA A 334 25.76 -16.47 11.66
N ALA A 335 26.36 -17.44 12.34
CA ALA A 335 25.90 -18.82 12.33
C ALA A 335 24.52 -19.00 13.00
N ILE A 336 24.20 -18.20 14.02
CA ILE A 336 22.91 -18.24 14.72
C ILE A 336 21.79 -17.69 13.83
N TYR A 337 21.98 -16.51 13.23
CA TYR A 337 20.91 -15.80 12.54
C TYR A 337 20.79 -16.12 11.05
N ILE A 338 21.83 -16.67 10.42
CA ILE A 338 21.81 -17.11 9.03
C ILE A 338 21.70 -18.63 9.00
N ALA A 339 20.47 -19.12 9.24
CA ALA A 339 20.11 -20.55 9.21
C ALA A 339 20.20 -21.11 7.78
N THR A 340 21.44 -21.31 7.35
CA THR A 340 21.84 -21.51 5.96
C THR A 340 21.23 -22.80 5.40
N PRO A 341 20.43 -22.74 4.32
CA PRO A 341 19.92 -23.94 3.65
C PRO A 341 21.06 -24.86 3.18
N PRO A 342 20.80 -26.19 3.08
CA PRO A 342 21.76 -27.11 2.47
C PRO A 342 22.21 -26.63 1.09
N ASN A 343 23.51 -26.73 0.81
CA ASN A 343 24.17 -26.28 -0.44
C ASN A 343 24.33 -24.77 -0.62
N THR A 344 24.03 -23.95 0.39
CA THR A 344 24.34 -22.52 0.39
C THR A 344 25.39 -22.19 1.45
N ALA A 345 25.95 -20.98 1.42
CA ALA A 345 26.97 -20.56 2.37
C ALA A 345 26.79 -19.09 2.79
N THR A 346 27.05 -18.82 4.07
CA THR A 346 27.24 -17.47 4.57
C THR A 346 28.51 -16.86 3.98
N ARG A 347 28.40 -15.64 3.48
CA ARG A 347 29.53 -14.86 2.97
C ARG A 347 29.91 -13.80 3.98
N LYS A 348 31.21 -13.71 4.28
CA LYS A 348 31.81 -12.62 5.04
C LYS A 348 32.38 -11.60 4.05
N LEU A 349 31.96 -10.35 4.16
CA LEU A 349 32.41 -9.27 3.27
C LEU A 349 33.06 -8.16 4.10
N LEU A 350 34.12 -7.56 3.55
CA LEU A 350 34.74 -6.34 4.06
C LEU A 350 34.28 -5.18 3.16
N LEU A 351 33.58 -4.21 3.75
CA LEU A 351 33.15 -3.01 3.05
C LEU A 351 34.31 -2.02 2.88
N ASP A 352 34.15 -1.07 1.96
CA ASP A 352 35.19 -0.06 1.64
C ASP A 352 35.56 0.82 2.85
N ASP A 353 34.65 0.96 3.82
CA ASP A 353 34.86 1.69 5.07
C ASP A 353 35.51 0.83 6.19
N GLY A 354 35.88 -0.41 5.88
CA GLY A 354 36.52 -1.35 6.79
C GLY A 354 35.57 -2.15 7.68
N ARG A 355 34.24 -1.95 7.57
CA ARG A 355 33.27 -2.76 8.32
C ARG A 355 33.15 -4.17 7.75
N ILE A 356 32.98 -5.14 8.64
CA ILE A 356 32.70 -6.53 8.27
C ILE A 356 31.18 -6.74 8.35
N ILE A 357 30.63 -7.35 7.31
CA ILE A 357 29.24 -7.82 7.28
C ILE A 357 29.18 -9.31 6.96
N PHE A 358 28.10 -9.96 7.37
CA PHE A 358 27.78 -11.31 6.94
C PHE A 358 26.48 -11.30 6.17
N GLU A 359 26.39 -12.07 5.09
CA GLU A 359 25.15 -12.20 4.33
C GLU A 359 24.96 -13.62 3.81
N GLY A 360 23.71 -14.04 3.68
CA GLY A 360 23.37 -15.35 3.19
C GLY A 360 21.86 -15.55 3.04
N LEU A 361 21.51 -16.73 2.57
CA LEU A 361 20.14 -17.21 2.62
C LEU A 361 19.90 -17.89 3.95
N SER A 362 18.68 -17.74 4.46
CA SER A 362 18.19 -18.40 5.66
C SER A 362 16.82 -19.01 5.36
N ASN A 363 16.52 -20.17 5.92
CA ASN A 363 15.20 -20.80 5.79
C ASN A 363 14.57 -20.95 7.17
N THR A 364 13.55 -20.15 7.44
CA THR A 364 12.86 -20.10 8.75
C THR A 364 11.39 -20.42 8.57
N TYR A 365 10.84 -21.25 9.47
CA TYR A 365 9.39 -21.49 9.50
C TYR A 365 8.70 -20.40 10.32
N PRO A 366 7.55 -19.86 9.89
CA PRO A 366 6.79 -20.22 8.68
C PRO A 366 7.15 -19.42 7.42
N GLU A 367 8.05 -18.42 7.50
CA GLU A 367 8.26 -17.45 6.40
C GLU A 367 8.91 -18.04 5.15
N GLY A 368 9.56 -19.20 5.28
CA GLY A 368 10.33 -19.86 4.24
C GLY A 368 11.69 -19.19 4.01
N LEU A 369 12.15 -19.28 2.76
CA LEU A 369 13.44 -18.73 2.36
C LEU A 369 13.46 -17.20 2.45
N ASN A 370 14.53 -16.66 3.03
CA ASN A 370 14.75 -15.23 3.19
C ASN A 370 16.23 -14.87 3.02
N TYR A 371 16.49 -13.65 2.56
CA TYR A 371 17.85 -13.09 2.53
C TYR A 371 18.12 -12.39 3.85
N VAL A 372 19.29 -12.65 4.43
CA VAL A 372 19.73 -12.07 5.69
C VAL A 372 21.09 -11.40 5.50
N GLN A 373 21.23 -10.20 6.05
CA GLN A 373 22.51 -9.50 6.22
C GLN A 373 22.67 -9.06 7.68
N ILE A 374 23.87 -9.22 8.22
CA ILE A 374 24.23 -8.81 9.57
C ILE A 374 25.26 -7.70 9.49
N GLN A 375 24.94 -6.57 10.12
CA GLN A 375 25.81 -5.41 10.25
C GLN A 375 26.12 -5.16 11.72
N PHE A 376 27.27 -4.56 12.01
CA PHE A 376 27.73 -4.31 13.38
C PHE A 376 28.02 -2.83 13.61
N SER A 377 27.77 -2.40 14.83
CA SER A 377 28.27 -1.20 15.48
C SER A 377 29.10 -1.61 16.71
N PRO A 378 29.70 -0.68 17.47
CA PRO A 378 30.46 -1.02 18.67
C PRO A 378 29.62 -1.68 19.79
N THR A 379 28.32 -1.40 19.88
CA THR A 379 27.46 -1.85 20.99
C THR A 379 26.22 -2.64 20.55
N TYR A 380 25.89 -2.63 19.26
CA TYR A 380 24.75 -3.33 18.67
C TYR A 380 25.13 -4.05 17.38
N PHE A 381 24.39 -5.08 17.04
CA PHE A 381 24.33 -5.59 15.68
C PHE A 381 22.90 -5.54 15.14
N ALA A 382 22.76 -5.49 13.83
CA ALA A 382 21.49 -5.51 13.14
C ALA A 382 21.35 -6.82 12.35
N VAL A 383 20.26 -7.53 12.54
CA VAL A 383 19.84 -8.65 11.68
C VAL A 383 18.82 -8.12 10.69
N ILE A 384 19.24 -7.97 9.43
CA ILE A 384 18.45 -7.38 8.36
C ILE A 384 17.92 -8.53 7.50
N LYS A 385 16.63 -8.81 7.60
CA LYS A 385 15.93 -9.91 6.91
C LYS A 385 15.00 -9.34 5.85
N THR A 386 14.96 -9.96 4.67
CA THR A 386 13.97 -9.63 3.65
C THR A 386 13.56 -10.83 2.82
N TYR A 387 12.29 -10.88 2.46
CA TYR A 387 11.70 -11.95 1.67
C TYR A 387 10.45 -11.49 0.93
N GLY A 388 10.01 -12.27 -0.05
CA GLY A 388 8.85 -11.93 -0.86
C GLY A 388 8.37 -13.11 -1.71
N GLY A 389 7.74 -12.80 -2.83
CA GLY A 389 7.35 -13.79 -3.84
C GLY A 389 8.51 -14.20 -4.75
N ASN A 390 8.16 -14.95 -5.81
CA ASN A 390 9.09 -15.51 -6.78
C ASN A 390 9.93 -14.43 -7.46
N LYS A 391 9.31 -13.35 -7.96
CA LYS A 391 10.04 -12.29 -8.67
C LYS A 391 10.91 -11.48 -7.73
N TYR A 392 10.50 -11.29 -6.48
CA TYR A 392 11.31 -10.62 -5.47
C TYR A 392 12.56 -11.44 -5.13
N MET A 393 12.37 -12.71 -4.74
CA MET A 393 13.43 -13.60 -4.26
C MET A 393 14.49 -13.91 -5.33
N HIS A 394 14.14 -13.81 -6.61
CA HIS A 394 15.03 -14.09 -7.73
C HIS A 394 15.45 -12.82 -8.51
N SER A 395 15.49 -11.67 -7.81
CA SER A 395 15.94 -10.38 -8.36
C SER A 395 17.05 -9.75 -7.51
N ASN A 396 17.52 -8.56 -7.92
CA ASN A 396 18.47 -7.77 -7.13
C ASN A 396 17.80 -6.95 -6.00
N ARG A 397 16.48 -7.02 -5.83
CA ARG A 397 15.73 -6.20 -4.86
C ARG A 397 16.19 -6.43 -3.40
N PRO A 398 16.46 -7.67 -2.93
CA PRO A 398 17.01 -7.90 -1.59
C PRO A 398 18.32 -7.13 -1.33
N ASN A 399 19.25 -7.18 -2.29
CA ASN A 399 20.52 -6.46 -2.18
C ASN A 399 20.32 -4.94 -2.15
N GLN A 400 19.37 -4.41 -2.94
CA GLN A 400 19.02 -2.99 -2.90
C GLN A 400 18.44 -2.57 -1.55
N PHE A 401 17.72 -3.46 -0.86
CA PHE A 401 17.24 -3.19 0.49
C PHE A 401 18.38 -3.14 1.50
N PHE A 402 19.35 -4.05 1.45
CA PHE A 402 20.50 -4.02 2.36
C PHE A 402 21.28 -2.71 2.30
N LEU A 403 21.45 -2.13 1.11
CA LEU A 403 22.09 -0.81 0.93
C LEU A 403 21.31 0.37 1.53
N ARG A 404 20.07 0.15 1.98
CA ARG A 404 19.20 1.16 2.58
C ARG A 404 19.17 1.10 4.09
N VAL A 405 19.98 0.24 4.70
CA VAL A 405 20.10 0.08 6.16
C VAL A 405 21.58 0.20 6.53
N TRP A 406 21.89 1.07 7.48
CA TRP A 406 23.26 1.27 7.97
C TRP A 406 23.27 1.76 9.41
N PHE A 407 24.39 1.56 10.10
CA PHE A 407 24.73 2.31 11.32
C PHE A 407 25.47 3.60 10.95
N GLU A 408 25.06 4.73 11.53
CA GLU A 408 25.73 6.04 11.44
C GLU A 408 26.91 6.20 12.41
#